data_AF-A0AA38NVD3-F1
#
_entry.id   AF-A0AA38NVD3-F1
#
_cell.length_a   1.000
_cell.length_b   1.000
_cell.length_c   1.000
_cell.angle_alpha   90.00
_cell.angle_beta   90.00
_cell.angle_gamma   90.00
#
_symmetry.space_group_name_H-M   'P 1'
#
loop_
_entity.id
_entity.type
_entity.pdbx_description
1 polymer ?
#
loop_
_entity_poly.entity_id
_entity_poly.type
_entity_poly.pdbx_seq_one_letter_code
_entity_poly.pdbx_strand_id
1 'polypeptide(L)'
;MQNGPQALAHLLCIKPTATGGELTVPSQSKFNPAHHITQTGTIHDFLITSDRRHLKFHIPWSKTTREQGANVIALSNITALCPCEAFELHWSWNQAVPDGFSLFAFIDEHGTPRHMTKSKFLKFITSIWNSAGMKHVLGHSF
;
A
#
# COMPACT_ATOMS: atom_id res chain seq x y z
N MET A 1 6.89 -0.16 -20.73
CA MET A 1 6.48 0.78 -19.67
C MET A 1 6.62 0.05 -18.34
N GLN A 2 7.58 0.47 -17.50
CA GLN A 2 7.95 -0.19 -16.24
C GLN A 2 7.08 0.34 -15.08
N ASN A 3 5.78 -0.01 -15.05
CA ASN A 3 4.85 0.60 -14.09
C ASN A 3 4.67 -0.20 -12.79
N GLY A 4 4.99 -1.50 -12.81
CA GLY A 4 4.89 -2.38 -11.64
C GLY A 4 5.82 -2.05 -10.45
N PRO A 5 7.10 -1.67 -10.65
CA PRO A 5 8.06 -1.48 -9.56
C PRO A 5 7.69 -0.29 -8.65
N GLN A 6 7.30 0.85 -9.21
CA GLN A 6 7.19 2.07 -8.43
C GLN A 6 5.98 2.06 -7.47
N ALA A 7 4.91 1.35 -7.82
CA ALA A 7 3.75 1.12 -6.95
C ALA A 7 4.09 0.45 -5.60
N LEU A 8 5.17 -0.35 -5.56
CA LEU A 8 5.58 -1.12 -4.39
C LEU A 8 6.42 -0.31 -3.39
N ALA A 9 7.12 0.74 -3.84
CA ALA A 9 7.94 1.60 -2.97
C ALA A 9 7.06 2.45 -2.03
N HIS A 10 5.84 2.72 -2.46
CA HIS A 10 4.93 3.64 -1.78
C HIS A 10 4.33 3.05 -0.48
N LEU A 11 4.12 1.73 -0.42
CA LEU A 11 3.73 1.03 0.80
C LEU A 11 4.78 1.13 1.92
N LEU A 12 6.06 1.29 1.57
CA LEU A 12 7.16 1.44 2.53
C LEU A 12 7.00 2.71 3.38
N CYS A 13 6.37 3.75 2.83
CA CYS A 13 6.23 5.06 3.46
C CYS A 13 4.99 5.15 4.37
N ILE A 14 4.00 4.27 4.20
CA ILE A 14 2.71 4.27 4.92
C ILE A 14 2.83 3.54 6.28
N LYS A 15 3.87 3.85 7.06
CA LYS A 15 4.07 3.29 8.41
C LYS A 15 4.13 4.39 9.46
N PRO A 16 3.14 4.43 10.37
CA PRO A 16 3.49 4.14 11.77
C PRO A 16 2.64 3.08 12.50
N THR A 17 1.48 2.61 11.99
CA THR A 17 0.55 1.79 12.83
C THR A 17 -0.04 0.51 12.23
N ALA A 18 -0.10 0.32 10.91
CA ALA A 18 -0.63 -0.92 10.31
C ALA A 18 0.50 -1.95 10.12
N THR A 19 0.31 -3.22 10.48
CA THR A 19 1.33 -4.25 10.15
C THR A 19 1.28 -4.51 8.64
N GLY A 20 2.43 -4.59 7.94
CA GLY A 20 2.46 -4.70 6.47
C GLY A 20 1.73 -5.93 5.89
N GLY A 21 1.37 -6.89 6.75
CA GLY A 21 0.48 -8.01 6.42
C GLY A 21 -1.00 -7.65 6.27
N GLU A 22 -1.46 -6.54 6.83
CA GLU A 22 -2.88 -6.11 6.79
C GLU A 22 -3.19 -5.27 5.54
N LEU A 23 -2.17 -4.66 4.93
CA LEU A 23 -2.29 -3.88 3.70
C LEU A 23 -2.01 -4.69 2.42
N THR A 24 -1.58 -5.94 2.57
CA THR A 24 -1.26 -6.83 1.45
C THR A 24 -2.16 -8.05 1.46
N VAL A 25 -2.40 -8.61 0.27
CA VAL A 25 -3.18 -9.84 0.11
C VAL A 25 -2.26 -11.06 0.25
N PRO A 26 -2.67 -12.16 0.90
CA PRO A 26 -1.84 -13.35 1.02
C PRO A 26 -1.43 -13.95 -0.34
N SER A 27 -2.37 -13.99 -1.29
CA SER A 27 -2.14 -14.41 -2.68
C SER A 27 -3.22 -13.83 -3.60
N GLN A 28 -3.00 -13.87 -4.92
CA GLN A 28 -3.96 -13.33 -5.89
C GLN A 28 -5.38 -13.92 -5.73
N SER A 29 -5.48 -15.21 -5.41
CA SER A 29 -6.76 -15.93 -5.24
C SER A 29 -7.36 -15.85 -3.83
N LYS A 30 -6.68 -15.18 -2.89
CA LYS A 30 -7.12 -15.03 -1.48
C LYS A 30 -7.58 -13.62 -1.17
N PHE A 31 -7.79 -12.79 -2.19
CA PHE A 31 -8.47 -11.53 -2.02
C PHE A 31 -9.89 -11.76 -1.50
N ASN A 32 -10.28 -10.94 -0.53
CA ASN A 32 -11.60 -10.97 0.09
C ASN A 32 -11.92 -9.54 0.54
N PRO A 33 -12.95 -8.87 -0.01
CA PRO A 33 -13.31 -7.50 0.36
C PRO A 33 -13.73 -7.35 1.82
N ALA A 34 -14.14 -8.42 2.50
CA ALA A 34 -14.41 -8.37 3.94
C ALA A 34 -13.14 -8.20 4.79
N HIS A 35 -11.97 -8.61 4.26
CA HIS A 35 -10.70 -8.58 4.99
C HIS A 35 -9.67 -7.63 4.38
N HIS A 36 -9.90 -7.18 3.14
CA HIS A 36 -8.96 -6.34 2.41
C HIS A 36 -9.71 -5.16 1.82
N ILE A 37 -9.15 -3.96 2.01
CA ILE A 37 -9.67 -2.73 1.43
C ILE A 37 -9.65 -2.80 -0.10
N THR A 38 -10.75 -2.39 -0.75
CA THR A 38 -10.84 -2.20 -2.21
C THR A 38 -10.49 -0.77 -2.59
N GLN A 39 -10.22 -0.51 -3.87
CA GLN A 39 -10.08 0.86 -4.39
C GLN A 39 -11.35 1.72 -4.20
N THR A 40 -12.52 1.08 -4.17
CA THR A 40 -13.82 1.74 -3.93
C THR A 40 -14.26 1.77 -2.47
N GLY A 41 -13.59 1.01 -1.60
CA GLY A 41 -13.98 0.75 -0.23
C GLY A 41 -13.58 1.89 0.68
N THR A 42 -14.37 2.97 0.65
CA THR A 42 -14.26 4.17 1.50
C THR A 42 -13.11 5.09 1.10
N ILE A 43 -13.49 6.07 0.28
CA ILE A 43 -12.65 7.16 -0.22
C ILE A 43 -11.88 7.83 0.92
N HIS A 44 -10.62 8.10 0.59
CA HIS A 44 -9.59 8.77 1.36
C HIS A 44 -9.98 10.22 1.67
N ASP A 45 -10.25 10.51 2.94
CA ASP A 45 -10.13 11.88 3.41
C ASP A 45 -8.65 12.26 3.37
N PHE A 46 -8.25 12.96 2.32
CA PHE A 46 -7.09 13.84 2.39
C PHE A 46 -7.50 15.05 3.22
N LEU A 47 -7.61 14.90 4.55
CA LEU A 47 -7.85 16.06 5.38
C LEU A 47 -6.57 16.91 5.40
N ILE A 48 -6.67 18.11 4.85
CA ILE A 48 -5.67 19.17 4.98
C ILE A 48 -6.11 20.03 6.16
N THR A 49 -5.54 19.80 7.35
CA THR A 49 -5.68 20.75 8.47
C THR A 49 -4.44 21.63 8.50
N SER A 50 -4.65 22.91 8.19
CA SER A 50 -3.86 24.16 8.38
C SER A 50 -2.33 24.18 8.21
N ASP A 51 -1.62 23.05 8.26
CA ASP A 51 -0.15 23.01 8.29
C ASP A 51 0.44 21.63 7.93
N ARG A 52 -0.34 20.54 7.91
CA ARG A 52 0.12 19.21 7.44
C ARG A 52 -0.98 18.40 6.75
N ARG A 53 -0.60 17.73 5.65
CA ARG A 53 -1.46 16.80 4.91
C ARG A 53 -1.40 15.42 5.56
N HIS A 54 -2.50 14.67 5.55
CA HIS A 54 -2.45 13.26 5.92
C HIS A 54 -3.34 12.40 5.02
N LEU A 55 -3.00 11.12 4.95
CA LEU A 55 -3.76 10.08 4.30
C LEU A 55 -4.45 9.27 5.41
N LYS A 56 -5.77 9.16 5.37
CA LYS A 56 -6.55 8.29 6.24
C LYS A 56 -7.40 7.34 5.43
N PHE A 57 -7.42 6.07 5.82
CA PHE A 57 -8.35 5.08 5.27
C PHE A 57 -8.69 4.02 6.32
N HIS A 58 -9.82 3.35 6.14
CA HIS A 58 -10.29 2.29 7.04
C HIS A 58 -10.01 0.91 6.44
N ILE A 59 -9.28 0.06 7.15
CA ILE A 59 -9.15 -1.36 6.78
C ILE A 59 -10.28 -2.14 7.43
N PRO A 60 -10.98 -3.04 6.70
CA PRO A 60 -12.15 -3.75 7.22
C PRO A 60 -11.78 -4.87 8.20
N TRP A 61 -10.51 -5.27 8.25
CA TRP A 61 -10.02 -6.27 9.20
C TRP A 61 -8.64 -5.91 9.73
N SER A 62 -8.41 -6.10 11.03
CA SER A 62 -7.07 -6.04 11.64
C SER A 62 -6.86 -7.20 12.62
N LYS A 63 -5.60 -7.50 12.96
CA LYS A 63 -5.27 -8.57 13.91
C LYS A 63 -5.86 -8.32 15.30
N THR A 64 -5.98 -7.07 15.72
CA THR A 64 -6.40 -6.68 17.07
C THR A 64 -7.89 -6.46 17.20
N THR A 65 -8.52 -5.87 16.18
CA THR A 65 -9.94 -5.48 16.19
C THR A 65 -10.82 -6.36 15.31
N ARG A 66 -10.22 -7.29 14.54
CA ARG A 66 -10.90 -8.19 13.60
C ARG A 66 -11.84 -7.39 12.68
N GLU A 67 -13.09 -7.82 12.54
CA GLU A 67 -14.10 -7.25 11.63
C GLU A 67 -14.52 -5.82 11.99
N GLN A 68 -14.17 -5.32 13.19
CA GLN A 68 -14.31 -3.90 13.50
C GLN A 68 -13.34 -3.04 12.67
N GLY A 69 -12.29 -3.66 12.12
CA GLY A 69 -11.33 -2.98 11.28
C GLY A 69 -10.50 -1.95 12.05
N ALA A 70 -9.69 -1.19 11.33
CA ALA A 70 -8.85 -0.15 11.94
C ALA A 70 -8.68 1.04 10.99
N ASN A 71 -8.43 2.21 11.55
CA ASN A 71 -8.04 3.37 10.76
C ASN A 71 -6.53 3.39 10.60
N VAL A 72 -6.07 3.45 9.35
CA VAL A 72 -4.68 3.69 9.00
C VAL A 72 -4.53 5.17 8.71
N ILE A 73 -3.57 5.80 9.38
CA ILE A 73 -3.28 7.23 9.23
C ILE A 73 -1.79 7.36 8.90
N ALA A 74 -1.48 8.03 7.80
CA ALA A 74 -0.12 8.37 7.40
C ALA A 74 0.01 9.89 7.25
N LEU A 75 0.97 10.48 7.96
CA LEU A 75 1.20 11.93 7.95
C LEU A 75 2.16 12.29 6.83
N SER A 76 1.91 13.41 6.15
CA SER A 76 2.85 13.97 5.18
C SER A 76 4.16 14.36 5.88
N ASN A 77 5.27 14.16 5.18
CA ASN A 77 6.59 14.66 5.57
C ASN A 77 7.19 15.45 4.39
N ILE A 78 8.24 16.25 4.65
CA ILE A 78 8.92 17.06 3.61
C ILE A 78 10.04 16.24 2.94
N THR A 79 10.10 14.93 3.16
CA THR A 79 11.15 14.09 2.58
C THR A 79 10.67 13.47 1.28
N ALA A 80 11.60 12.96 0.47
CA ALA A 80 11.30 12.22 -0.77
C ALA A 80 10.52 10.90 -0.54
N LEU A 81 10.14 10.60 0.71
CA LEU A 81 9.41 9.41 1.14
C LEU A 81 8.09 9.82 1.82
N CYS A 82 7.42 10.85 1.30
CA CYS A 82 6.13 11.30 1.80
C CYS A 82 5.05 10.27 1.47
N PRO A 83 4.36 9.68 2.47
CA PRO A 83 3.34 8.67 2.21
C PRO A 83 2.14 9.20 1.42
N CYS A 84 1.84 10.50 1.54
CA CYS A 84 0.73 11.12 0.80
C CYS A 84 1.05 11.20 -0.70
N GLU A 85 2.24 11.68 -1.05
CA GLU A 85 2.69 11.78 -2.44
C GLU A 85 2.86 10.39 -3.06
N ALA A 86 3.44 9.46 -2.30
CA ALA A 86 3.58 8.07 -2.70
C ALA A 86 2.21 7.43 -3.00
N PHE A 87 1.22 7.66 -2.15
CA PHE A 87 -0.13 7.17 -2.38
C PHE A 87 -0.78 7.80 -3.62
N GLU A 88 -0.66 9.11 -3.81
CA GLU A 88 -1.15 9.79 -5.01
C GLU A 88 -0.53 9.26 -6.30
N LEU A 89 0.80 9.08 -6.31
CA LEU A 89 1.50 8.52 -7.46
C LEU A 89 1.01 7.10 -7.76
N HIS A 90 0.88 6.26 -6.71
CA HIS A 90 0.32 4.92 -6.85
C HIS A 90 -1.07 4.96 -7.50
N TRP A 91 -1.96 5.81 -7.01
CA TRP A 91 -3.31 5.96 -7.54
C TRP A 91 -3.29 6.45 -8.99
N SER A 92 -2.48 7.47 -9.28
CA SER A 92 -2.40 8.07 -10.61
C SER A 92 -1.92 7.10 -11.70
N TRP A 93 -1.00 6.19 -11.38
CA TRP A 93 -0.47 5.22 -12.33
C TRP A 93 -1.32 3.96 -12.48
N ASN A 94 -2.20 3.69 -11.51
CA ASN A 94 -2.99 2.46 -11.48
C ASN A 94 -4.49 2.73 -11.70
N GLN A 95 -4.85 3.83 -12.36
CA GLN A 95 -6.24 4.18 -12.72
C GLN A 95 -6.94 3.12 -13.59
N ALA A 96 -6.17 2.29 -14.32
CA ALA A 96 -6.72 1.21 -15.13
C ALA A 96 -7.08 -0.05 -14.33
N VAL A 97 -6.81 -0.07 -13.02
CA VAL A 97 -7.21 -1.18 -12.15
C VAL A 97 -8.72 -1.10 -11.88
N PRO A 98 -9.48 -2.21 -12.01
CA PRO A 98 -10.91 -2.20 -11.72
C PRO A 98 -11.23 -2.02 -10.22
N ASP A 99 -12.34 -1.37 -9.95
CA ASP A 99 -12.92 -1.05 -8.63
C ASP A 99 -13.02 -2.21 -7.60
N GLY A 100 -13.05 -3.45 -8.07
CA GLY A 100 -13.13 -4.65 -7.24
C GLY A 100 -11.77 -5.17 -6.73
N PHE A 101 -10.66 -4.53 -7.11
CA PHE A 101 -9.33 -4.91 -6.67
C PHE A 101 -8.94 -4.22 -5.35
N SER A 102 -7.94 -4.81 -4.69
CA SER A 102 -7.39 -4.27 -3.44
C SER A 102 -6.84 -2.86 -3.63
N LEU A 103 -6.85 -2.03 -2.58
CA LEU A 103 -6.39 -0.63 -2.63
C LEU A 103 -5.03 -0.45 -3.32
N PHE A 104 -4.05 -1.29 -2.99
CA PHE A 104 -2.69 -1.23 -3.56
C PHE A 104 -2.50 -2.10 -4.80
N ALA A 105 -3.58 -2.52 -5.47
CA ALA A 105 -3.49 -3.28 -6.70
C ALA A 105 -2.84 -2.45 -7.81
N PHE A 106 -2.20 -3.14 -8.75
CA PHE A 106 -1.43 -2.50 -9.79
C PHE A 106 -1.57 -3.25 -11.12
N ILE A 107 -1.22 -2.56 -12.21
CA ILE A 107 -1.12 -3.18 -13.54
C ILE A 107 0.28 -3.75 -13.72
N ASP A 108 0.36 -5.06 -13.96
CA ASP A 108 1.65 -5.72 -14.23
C ASP A 108 2.19 -5.41 -15.64
N GLU A 109 3.39 -5.90 -15.94
CA GLU A 109 4.06 -5.68 -17.21
C GLU A 109 3.32 -6.22 -18.44
N HIS A 110 2.30 -7.06 -18.22
CA HIS A 110 1.42 -7.61 -19.26
C HIS A 110 0.09 -6.85 -19.35
N GLY A 111 -0.06 -5.73 -18.65
CA GLY A 111 -1.32 -4.99 -18.63
C GLY A 111 -2.41 -5.65 -17.76
N THR A 112 -2.07 -6.65 -16.95
CA THR A 112 -3.05 -7.38 -16.14
C THR A 112 -3.13 -6.78 -14.73
N PRO A 113 -4.35 -6.50 -14.20
CA PRO A 113 -4.51 -6.06 -12.83
C PRO A 113 -4.12 -7.18 -11.85
N ARG A 114 -3.33 -6.83 -10.84
CA ARG A 114 -2.83 -7.74 -9.81
C ARG A 114 -3.01 -7.14 -8.43
N HIS A 115 -3.40 -7.97 -7.48
CA HIS A 115 -3.34 -7.59 -6.06
C HIS A 115 -1.89 -7.45 -5.60
N MET A 116 -1.66 -6.52 -4.68
CA MET A 116 -0.39 -6.43 -3.96
C MET A 116 -0.28 -7.60 -2.99
N THR A 117 0.61 -8.57 -3.25
CA THR A 117 0.86 -9.66 -2.31
C THR A 117 2.05 -9.37 -1.41
N LYS A 118 2.04 -9.93 -0.20
CA LYS A 118 3.18 -9.82 0.73
C LYS A 118 4.49 -10.28 0.07
N SER A 119 4.45 -11.37 -0.69
CA SER A 119 5.61 -11.90 -1.41
C SER A 119 6.14 -10.96 -2.48
N LYS A 120 5.26 -10.29 -3.25
CA LYS A 120 5.66 -9.30 -4.26
C LYS A 120 6.25 -8.06 -3.60
N PHE A 121 5.59 -7.56 -2.56
CA PHE A 121 6.08 -6.44 -1.77
C PHE A 121 7.47 -6.71 -1.20
N LEU A 122 7.66 -7.83 -0.50
CA LEU A 122 8.94 -8.20 0.09
C LEU A 122 10.04 -8.39 -0.97
N LYS A 123 9.75 -9.05 -2.09
CA LYS A 123 10.72 -9.19 -3.20
C LYS A 123 11.16 -7.83 -3.73
N PHE A 124 10.23 -6.91 -3.92
CA PHE A 124 10.52 -5.58 -4.43
C PHE A 124 11.39 -4.77 -3.47
N ILE A 125 10.98 -4.64 -2.21
CA ILE A 125 11.74 -3.83 -1.25
C ILE A 125 13.13 -4.42 -1.01
N THR A 126 13.24 -5.75 -0.99
CA THR A 126 14.53 -6.45 -0.86
C THR A 126 15.44 -6.15 -2.06
N SER A 127 14.89 -6.04 -3.26
CA SER A 127 15.66 -5.62 -4.45
C SER A 127 16.22 -4.21 -4.29
N ILE A 128 15.42 -3.25 -3.83
CA ILE A 128 15.90 -1.88 -3.58
C ILE A 128 17.03 -1.88 -2.54
N TRP A 129 16.81 -2.54 -1.40
CA TRP A 129 17.79 -2.59 -0.32
C TRP A 129 19.10 -3.23 -0.76
N ASN A 130 19.02 -4.34 -1.51
CA ASN A 130 20.20 -5.01 -2.06
C ASN A 130 20.97 -4.10 -3.01
N SER A 131 20.28 -3.37 -3.89
CA SER A 131 20.90 -2.39 -4.80
C SER A 131 21.54 -1.23 -4.05
N ALA A 132 21.02 -0.87 -2.87
CA ALA A 132 21.58 0.15 -1.99
C ALA A 132 22.65 -0.40 -1.00
N GLY A 133 23.05 -1.67 -1.12
CA GLY A 133 24.04 -2.30 -0.24
C GLY A 133 23.52 -2.68 1.17
N MET A 134 22.22 -2.53 1.43
CA MET A 134 21.57 -2.77 2.72
C MET A 134 21.02 -4.20 2.85
N LYS A 135 21.90 -5.19 3.00
CA LYS A 135 21.52 -6.63 3.01
C LYS A 135 20.81 -7.13 4.29
N HIS A 136 20.71 -6.31 5.35
CA HIS A 136 20.23 -6.73 6.67
C HIS A 136 18.83 -6.20 7.06
N VAL A 137 18.11 -5.53 6.15
CA VAL A 137 16.74 -5.07 6.45
C VAL A 137 15.78 -6.25 6.38
N LEU A 138 15.47 -6.84 7.55
CA LEU A 138 14.58 -7.99 7.65
C LEU A 138 13.12 -7.59 7.40
N GLY A 139 12.35 -8.49 6.78
CA GLY A 139 10.93 -8.28 6.46
C GLY A 139 10.02 -8.06 7.68
N HIS A 140 10.49 -8.33 8.90
CA HIS A 140 9.80 -7.99 10.15
C HIS A 140 9.86 -6.50 10.51
N SER A 141 10.68 -5.73 9.81
CA SER A 141 10.70 -4.26 9.90
C SER A 141 9.44 -3.63 9.27
N PHE A 142 8.56 -4.43 8.65
CA PHE A 142 7.40 -4.00 7.87
C PHE A 142 6.13 -4.80 8.25
#